data_AF-A0A2T7PQD1-F1
#
_entry.id   AF-A0A2T7PQD1-F1
#
_cell.length_a   1.000
_cell.length_b   1.000
_cell.length_c   1.000
_cell.angle_alpha   90.00
_cell.angle_beta   90.00
_cell.angle_gamma   90.00
#
_symmetry.space_group_name_H-M   'P 1'
#
loop_
_entity.id
_entity.type
_entity.pdbx_description
1 polymer ?
#
loop_
_entity_poly.entity_id
_entity_poly.type
_entity_poly.pdbx_seq_one_letter_code
_entity_poly.pdbx_strand_id
1 'polypeptide(L)'
;MRKPGSAAVGSGAWGDHLSRGRISLLLLAMRTLRSHTPEKRDWQDGKYGDIHDAAMLFAVRHVKFDVQQKLVSSSTSLSRLPLLAFSKPRYRRVCYYTNWSQYRKEEGKFLPANIDPFLCTHLVFAFAKVDNRWQLAPYEWNDIQYPYLYRQFNDLKKKNPHLKTLLAVGGWTHGSGPFTQMVRDQSNRRIFLDHAVQYLRTHGFDGLDLDWEYPANRGSPPEDKDNFSYLIKVQ
;
A
#
# COMPACT_ATOMS: atom_id res chain seq x y z
N MET A 1 -32.68 -9.89 58.23
CA MET A 1 -32.95 -10.17 56.80
C MET A 1 -31.62 -10.21 56.05
N ARG A 2 -31.24 -11.39 55.54
CA ARG A 2 -29.96 -11.69 54.89
C ARG A 2 -30.14 -11.64 53.36
N LYS A 3 -29.18 -11.07 52.63
CA LYS A 3 -29.12 -11.12 51.16
C LYS A 3 -28.77 -12.54 50.68
N PRO A 4 -29.35 -13.03 49.57
CA PRO A 4 -28.84 -14.21 48.88
C PRO A 4 -28.01 -13.85 47.63
N GLY A 5 -26.84 -14.49 47.50
CA GLY A 5 -26.53 -15.46 46.43
C GLY A 5 -26.23 -14.96 45.00
N SER A 6 -25.05 -15.32 44.52
CA SER A 6 -24.50 -15.14 43.16
C SER A 6 -25.20 -15.94 42.06
N ALA A 7 -25.08 -15.47 40.81
CA ALA A 7 -25.08 -16.35 39.63
C ALA A 7 -24.05 -15.85 38.58
N ALA A 8 -23.15 -16.74 38.20
CA ALA A 8 -22.21 -16.59 37.09
C ALA A 8 -22.84 -17.08 35.79
N VAL A 9 -22.63 -16.37 34.69
CA VAL A 9 -22.86 -16.76 33.29
C VAL A 9 -21.84 -15.95 32.49
N GLY A 10 -21.00 -16.44 31.59
CA GLY A 10 -20.88 -17.69 30.86
C GLY A 10 -20.13 -17.29 29.59
N SER A 11 -18.90 -17.77 29.42
CA SER A 11 -18.01 -17.49 28.31
C SER A 11 -18.61 -17.98 26.98
N GLY A 12 -19.01 -17.04 26.12
CA GLY A 12 -19.43 -17.31 24.73
C GLY A 12 -18.35 -16.86 23.76
N ALA A 13 -17.62 -17.83 23.22
CA ALA A 13 -16.64 -17.66 22.17
C ALA A 13 -17.29 -17.12 20.88
N TRP A 14 -16.88 -15.94 20.43
CA TRP A 14 -17.15 -15.48 19.07
C TRP A 14 -15.98 -15.91 18.20
N GLY A 15 -16.26 -16.86 17.31
CA GLY A 15 -15.30 -17.59 16.53
C GLY A 15 -14.51 -16.74 15.54
N ASP A 16 -13.21 -17.02 15.51
CA ASP A 16 -12.26 -16.59 14.50
C ASP A 16 -12.62 -17.18 13.12
N HIS A 17 -13.16 -16.33 12.24
CA HIS A 17 -13.17 -16.55 10.80
C HIS A 17 -12.61 -15.34 10.06
N LEU A 18 -11.34 -15.00 10.37
CA LEU A 18 -10.50 -14.21 9.48
C LEU A 18 -9.61 -15.18 8.69
N SER A 19 -9.99 -15.40 7.43
CA SER A 19 -9.21 -16.17 6.49
C SER A 19 -7.78 -15.61 6.40
N ARG A 20 -6.78 -16.50 6.46
CA ARG A 20 -5.36 -16.17 6.38
C ARG A 20 -4.99 -15.76 4.94
N GLY A 21 -5.50 -14.63 4.47
CA GLY A 21 -5.03 -13.99 3.24
C GLY A 21 -3.62 -13.43 3.43
N ARG A 22 -2.70 -13.77 2.52
CA ARG A 22 -1.36 -13.17 2.48
C ARG A 22 -1.48 -11.72 2.00
N ILE A 23 -1.09 -10.76 2.83
CA ILE A 23 -0.90 -9.36 2.41
C ILE A 23 0.37 -9.31 1.59
N SER A 24 0.31 -8.70 0.40
CA SER A 24 1.47 -8.56 -0.48
C SER A 24 2.05 -7.15 -0.33
N LEU A 25 3.35 -7.04 -0.04
CA LEU A 25 4.06 -5.76 -0.12
C LEU A 25 4.51 -5.57 -1.58
N LEU A 26 4.07 -4.48 -2.22
CA LEU A 26 4.62 -4.04 -3.49
C LEU A 26 5.51 -2.84 -3.20
N LEU A 27 6.73 -2.84 -3.75
CA LEU A 27 7.66 -1.73 -3.60
C LEU A 27 7.83 -1.06 -4.95
N LEU A 28 7.42 0.20 -5.06
CA LEU A 28 7.67 1.02 -6.23
C LEU A 28 8.72 2.08 -5.89
N ALA A 29 10.00 1.73 -6.04
CA ALA A 29 11.07 2.72 -5.92
C ALA A 29 11.17 3.51 -7.23
N MET A 30 10.76 4.79 -7.23
CA MET A 30 11.03 5.68 -8.35
C MET A 30 12.54 5.91 -8.49
N ARG A 31 13.08 5.57 -9.67
CA ARG A 31 14.49 5.83 -10.00
C ARG A 31 14.57 7.27 -10.49
N THR A 32 15.27 8.13 -9.77
CA THR A 32 15.49 9.53 -10.19
C THR A 32 16.19 9.54 -11.56
N LEU A 33 15.51 10.00 -12.60
CA LEU A 33 16.18 10.49 -13.80
C LEU A 33 16.89 11.79 -13.40
N ARG A 34 18.21 11.83 -13.54
CA ARG A 34 18.95 13.11 -13.41
C ARG A 34 18.49 14.02 -14.54
N SER A 35 17.59 14.95 -14.25
CA SER A 35 17.40 16.11 -15.11
C SER A 35 18.62 17.03 -14.91
N HIS A 36 19.41 17.20 -15.97
CA HIS A 36 20.28 18.36 -16.11
C HIS A 36 19.38 19.60 -16.06
N THR A 37 19.42 20.37 -14.97
CA THR A 37 18.81 21.70 -14.92
C THR A 37 19.83 22.73 -15.40
N PRO A 38 19.53 23.55 -16.43
CA PRO A 38 20.26 24.78 -16.66
C PRO A 38 19.91 25.82 -15.57
N GLU A 39 20.81 26.77 -15.49
CA GLU A 39 21.01 27.82 -14.50
C GLU A 39 19.79 28.72 -14.15
N LYS A 40 19.90 29.28 -12.94
CA LYS A 40 19.05 30.26 -12.24
C LYS A 40 18.25 31.20 -13.15
N ARG A 41 16.94 31.29 -12.89
CA ARG A 41 16.17 32.53 -13.05
C ARG A 41 15.20 32.68 -11.88
N ASP A 42 15.17 33.89 -11.34
CA ASP A 42 14.46 34.31 -10.15
C ASP A 42 12.97 33.98 -10.19
N TRP A 43 12.45 33.44 -9.07
CA TRP A 43 11.02 33.29 -8.81
C TRP A 43 10.67 34.11 -7.57
N GLN A 44 10.60 35.43 -7.74
CA GLN A 44 9.70 36.25 -6.93
C GLN A 44 8.36 36.22 -7.64
N ASP A 45 7.37 35.56 -7.01
CA ASP A 45 5.97 35.98 -6.94
C ASP A 45 5.11 34.81 -6.47
N GLY A 46 4.54 34.97 -5.29
CA GLY A 46 3.72 33.97 -4.62
C GLY A 46 2.48 33.61 -5.44
N LYS A 47 2.51 32.42 -6.05
CA LYS A 47 1.31 31.64 -6.42
C LYS A 47 1.52 30.19 -6.03
N TYR A 48 0.87 29.81 -4.94
CA TYR A 48 0.73 28.42 -4.49
C TYR A 48 -0.38 27.76 -5.33
N GLY A 49 -0.02 27.37 -6.55
CA GLY A 49 -0.90 26.71 -7.51
C GLY A 49 -0.07 26.37 -8.73
N ASP A 50 -0.13 25.12 -9.16
CA ASP A 50 0.64 24.56 -10.30
C ASP A 50 2.11 24.16 -10.00
N ILE A 51 2.27 23.26 -9.03
CA ILE A 51 3.32 22.23 -9.08
C ILE A 51 2.74 20.90 -8.54
N HIS A 52 1.80 20.31 -9.28
CA HIS A 52 1.31 18.95 -9.00
C HIS A 52 1.44 17.99 -10.18
N ASP A 53 1.86 18.45 -11.36
CA ASP A 53 2.07 17.62 -12.54
C ASP A 53 3.56 17.36 -12.80
N ALA A 54 4.26 16.84 -11.81
CA ALA A 54 5.60 16.29 -11.98
C ALA A 54 5.56 14.74 -11.89
N ALA A 55 5.45 14.13 -13.06
CA ALA A 55 5.95 12.80 -13.42
C ALA A 55 5.67 11.61 -12.47
N MET A 56 4.50 10.98 -12.63
CA MET A 56 4.32 9.55 -12.29
C MET A 56 4.47 8.70 -13.56
N LEU A 57 5.70 8.55 -14.05
CA LEU A 57 6.07 7.59 -15.09
C LEU A 57 6.69 6.35 -14.42
N PHE A 58 5.90 5.29 -14.30
CA PHE A 58 6.30 4.06 -13.63
C PHE A 58 7.18 3.18 -14.51
N ALA A 59 8.41 2.88 -14.05
CA ALA A 59 9.18 1.74 -14.52
C ALA A 59 8.99 0.58 -13.53
N VAL A 60 8.09 -0.36 -13.82
CA VAL A 60 7.97 -1.61 -13.06
C VAL A 60 9.21 -2.46 -13.33
N ARG A 61 10.13 -2.56 -12.36
CA ARG A 61 11.18 -3.59 -12.40
C ARG A 61 10.61 -4.91 -11.89
N HIS A 62 10.71 -5.95 -12.71
CA HIS A 62 10.38 -7.32 -12.32
C HIS A 62 11.30 -7.78 -11.19
N VAL A 63 10.77 -7.95 -9.98
CA VAL A 63 11.39 -8.79 -8.95
C VAL A 63 10.96 -10.23 -9.24
N LYS A 64 11.86 -11.03 -9.81
CA LYS A 64 11.65 -12.48 -9.94
C LYS A 64 11.88 -13.11 -8.56
N PHE A 65 10.85 -13.74 -8.01
CA PHE A 65 11.01 -14.72 -6.93
C PHE A 65 11.17 -16.09 -7.57
N ASP A 66 12.37 -16.67 -7.45
CA ASP A 66 12.63 -18.04 -7.86
C ASP A 66 12.12 -18.98 -6.77
N VAL A 67 11.11 -19.79 -7.10
CA VAL A 67 10.62 -20.85 -6.21
C VAL A 67 11.35 -22.13 -6.60
N GLN A 68 12.39 -22.49 -5.85
CA GLN A 68 12.95 -23.84 -5.94
C GLN A 68 11.95 -24.83 -5.34
N GLN A 69 11.22 -25.55 -6.19
CA GLN A 69 10.48 -26.74 -5.79
C GLN A 69 11.46 -27.92 -5.66
N LYS A 70 11.60 -28.47 -4.45
CA LYS A 70 12.18 -29.80 -4.23
C LYS A 70 11.20 -30.84 -4.79
N LEU A 71 11.63 -31.56 -5.81
CA LEU A 71 10.91 -32.72 -6.34
C LEU A 71 11.02 -33.88 -5.35
N VAL A 72 9.87 -34.37 -4.87
CA VAL A 72 9.75 -35.68 -4.20
C VAL A 72 9.43 -36.70 -5.29
N SER A 73 10.25 -37.74 -5.42
CA SER A 73 10.04 -38.83 -6.36
C SER A 73 9.22 -39.96 -5.74
N SER A 74 8.10 -40.34 -6.36
CA SER A 74 7.59 -41.71 -6.28
C SER A 74 6.94 -42.09 -7.61
N SER A 75 7.44 -43.16 -8.24
CA SER A 75 6.87 -43.80 -9.42
C SER A 75 5.51 -44.45 -9.07
N THR A 76 4.49 -44.47 -9.92
CA THR A 76 4.40 -45.28 -11.14
C THR A 76 3.10 -44.97 -11.92
N SER A 77 3.13 -45.31 -13.21
CA SER A 77 2.02 -45.57 -14.16
C SER A 77 1.57 -44.42 -15.09
N LEU A 78 1.70 -44.70 -16.39
CA LEU A 78 1.51 -43.85 -17.55
C LEU A 78 0.07 -43.93 -18.09
N SER A 79 -0.61 -42.78 -18.20
CA SER A 79 -1.58 -42.55 -19.29
C SER A 79 -1.93 -41.07 -19.48
N ARG A 80 -1.67 -40.60 -20.71
CA ARG A 80 -2.22 -39.41 -21.42
C ARG A 80 -1.72 -37.99 -21.07
N LEU A 81 -0.70 -37.62 -21.86
CA LEU A 81 -0.40 -36.36 -22.59
C LEU A 81 -0.60 -34.96 -21.96
N PRO A 82 0.32 -34.02 -22.28
CA PRO A 82 0.55 -32.82 -21.50
C PRO A 82 -0.24 -31.62 -22.03
N LEU A 83 -0.81 -30.86 -21.10
CA LEU A 83 -0.89 -29.41 -21.24
C LEU A 83 -0.62 -28.81 -19.86
N LEU A 84 0.66 -28.72 -19.51
CA LEU A 84 1.09 -27.61 -18.68
C LEU A 84 0.80 -26.36 -19.50
N ALA A 85 -0.40 -25.80 -19.31
CA ALA A 85 -0.66 -24.43 -19.67
C ALA A 85 0.33 -23.60 -18.85
N PHE A 86 1.50 -23.32 -19.43
CA PHE A 86 2.34 -22.23 -18.99
C PHE A 86 1.50 -20.98 -19.19
N SER A 87 0.76 -20.59 -18.13
CA SER A 87 0.15 -19.28 -18.08
C SER A 87 1.31 -18.30 -18.20
N LYS A 88 1.44 -17.64 -19.35
CA LYS A 88 2.39 -16.52 -19.51
C LYS A 88 2.27 -15.63 -18.27
N PRO A 89 3.38 -15.17 -17.67
CA PRO A 89 3.29 -14.25 -16.55
C PRO A 89 2.43 -13.06 -17.00
N ARG A 90 1.24 -12.91 -16.42
CA ARG A 90 0.37 -11.79 -16.72
C ARG A 90 1.10 -10.53 -16.30
N TYR A 91 1.40 -9.66 -17.26
CA TYR A 91 1.96 -8.34 -16.99
C TYR A 91 1.07 -7.64 -15.96
N ARG A 92 1.69 -7.02 -14.95
CA ARG A 92 0.97 -6.19 -13.98
C ARG A 92 0.81 -4.80 -14.57
N ARG A 93 -0.43 -4.37 -14.74
CA ARG A 93 -0.79 -2.96 -14.98
C ARG A 93 -1.20 -2.35 -13.63
N VAL A 94 -0.37 -1.45 -13.12
CA VAL A 94 -0.53 -0.81 -11.79
C VAL A 94 -0.93 0.64 -12.02
N CYS A 95 -2.02 1.09 -11.40
CA CYS A 95 -2.55 2.43 -11.59
C CYS A 95 -2.83 3.08 -10.24
N TYR A 96 -2.46 4.36 -10.11
CA TYR A 96 -2.68 5.12 -8.88
C TYR A 96 -3.99 5.89 -8.96
N TYR A 97 -4.76 5.82 -7.88
CA TYR A 97 -5.89 6.68 -7.60
C TYR A 97 -5.47 7.66 -6.50
N THR A 98 -5.69 8.95 -6.72
CA THR A 98 -5.29 10.00 -5.81
C THR A 98 -6.50 10.58 -5.09
N ASN A 99 -6.53 10.50 -3.76
CA ASN A 99 -7.70 10.87 -2.96
C ASN A 99 -8.00 12.38 -2.98
N TRP A 100 -7.05 13.23 -3.36
CA TRP A 100 -7.30 14.66 -3.58
C TRP A 100 -8.00 14.99 -4.91
N SER A 101 -8.10 14.04 -5.86
CA SER A 101 -8.84 14.26 -7.11
C SER A 101 -10.34 14.46 -6.91
N GLN A 102 -10.85 14.12 -5.72
CA GLN A 102 -12.22 14.42 -5.32
C GLN A 102 -12.53 15.93 -5.28
N TYR A 103 -11.50 16.77 -5.17
CA TYR A 103 -11.64 18.23 -5.04
C TYR A 103 -11.52 18.98 -6.37
N ARG A 104 -11.20 18.28 -7.47
CA ARG A 104 -11.22 18.89 -8.81
C ARG A 104 -12.66 19.30 -9.18
N LYS A 105 -12.78 20.34 -10.01
CA LYS A 105 -14.08 20.89 -10.45
C LYS A 105 -14.58 20.18 -11.70
N GLU A 106 -15.90 20.20 -11.89
CA GLU A 106 -16.60 19.70 -13.09
C GLU A 106 -16.11 18.31 -13.52
N GLU A 107 -15.84 18.13 -14.82
CA GLU A 107 -15.36 16.88 -15.42
C GLU A 107 -14.01 16.40 -14.89
N GLY A 108 -13.25 17.28 -14.22
CA GLY A 108 -11.99 16.92 -13.57
C GLY A 108 -12.17 16.15 -12.26
N LYS A 109 -13.36 16.19 -11.64
CA LYS A 109 -13.65 15.50 -10.38
C LYS A 109 -13.57 14.00 -10.57
N PHE A 110 -12.74 13.33 -9.78
CA PHE A 110 -12.51 11.89 -9.91
C PHE A 110 -12.69 11.16 -8.57
N LEU A 111 -13.67 10.27 -8.52
CA LEU A 111 -14.05 9.44 -7.37
C LEU A 111 -13.81 7.96 -7.71
N PRO A 112 -13.81 7.04 -6.71
CA PRO A 112 -13.67 5.61 -6.98
C PRO A 112 -14.74 5.07 -7.95
N ALA A 113 -15.93 5.67 -7.97
CA ALA A 113 -17.00 5.34 -8.90
C ALA A 113 -16.64 5.57 -10.38
N ASN A 114 -15.67 6.44 -10.68
CA ASN A 114 -15.20 6.72 -12.03
C ASN A 114 -14.16 5.70 -12.54
N ILE A 115 -13.64 4.83 -11.67
CA ILE A 115 -12.62 3.85 -12.04
C ILE A 115 -13.26 2.68 -12.78
N ASP A 116 -12.75 2.36 -13.97
CA ASP A 116 -13.00 1.09 -14.62
C ASP A 116 -12.22 -0.04 -13.89
N PRO A 117 -12.91 -0.97 -13.21
CA PRO A 117 -12.26 -2.03 -12.43
C PRO A 117 -11.51 -3.07 -13.29
N PHE A 118 -11.66 -3.04 -14.62
CA PHE A 118 -10.97 -3.94 -15.55
C PHE A 118 -9.78 -3.29 -16.26
N LEU A 119 -9.60 -1.98 -16.11
CA LEU A 119 -8.51 -1.24 -16.76
C LEU A 119 -7.14 -1.67 -16.23
N CYS A 120 -7.00 -1.90 -14.92
CA CYS A 120 -5.72 -2.21 -14.27
C CYS A 120 -5.81 -3.53 -13.51
N THR A 121 -4.66 -4.21 -13.40
CA THR A 121 -4.57 -5.44 -12.59
C THR A 121 -4.42 -5.13 -11.10
N HIS A 122 -3.80 -4.01 -10.79
CA HIS A 122 -3.57 -3.50 -9.43
C HIS A 122 -3.95 -2.02 -9.42
N LEU A 123 -4.73 -1.62 -8.42
CA LEU A 123 -4.97 -0.21 -8.12
C LEU A 123 -4.27 0.13 -6.81
N VAL A 124 -3.65 1.31 -6.76
CA VAL A 124 -2.97 1.83 -5.57
C VAL A 124 -3.70 3.09 -5.11
N PHE A 125 -4.17 3.10 -3.86
CA PHE A 125 -4.80 4.26 -3.25
C PHE A 125 -3.71 5.17 -2.67
N ALA A 126 -3.52 6.33 -3.26
CA ALA A 126 -2.62 7.39 -2.81
C ALA A 126 -3.42 8.48 -2.07
N PHE A 127 -3.12 8.79 -0.81
CA PHE A 127 -2.15 8.16 0.10
C PHE A 127 -2.75 7.98 1.50
N ALA A 128 -2.15 7.07 2.29
CA ALA A 128 -2.15 7.14 3.74
C ALA A 128 -0.88 7.86 4.23
N LYS A 129 -0.83 8.17 5.53
CA LYS A 129 0.32 8.80 6.18
C LYS A 129 0.84 7.97 7.34
N VAL A 130 2.10 8.20 7.72
CA VAL A 130 2.65 7.78 9.02
C VAL A 130 2.30 8.84 10.06
N ASP A 131 1.60 8.46 11.12
CA ASP A 131 1.27 9.36 12.23
C ASP A 131 2.43 9.47 13.25
N ASN A 132 2.24 10.28 14.29
CA ASN A 132 3.23 10.50 15.36
C ASN A 132 3.43 9.29 16.30
N ARG A 133 2.67 8.22 16.11
CA ARG A 133 2.80 6.94 16.83
C ARG A 133 3.34 5.84 15.92
N TRP A 134 3.87 6.21 14.77
CA TRP A 134 4.41 5.29 13.76
C TRP A 134 3.35 4.37 13.16
N GLN A 135 2.09 4.81 13.16
CA GLN A 135 0.96 4.03 12.65
C GLN A 135 0.48 4.58 11.30
N LEU A 136 -0.19 3.73 10.52
CA LEU A 136 -0.92 4.19 9.34
C LEU A 136 -2.14 5.01 9.77
N ALA A 137 -2.37 6.13 9.10
CA ALA A 137 -3.53 6.97 9.31
C ALA A 137 -4.09 7.48 7.97
N PRO A 138 -5.39 7.84 7.91
CA PRO A 138 -5.97 8.45 6.72
C PRO A 138 -5.33 9.82 6.47
N TYR A 139 -5.22 10.20 5.19
CA TYR A 139 -4.77 11.53 4.82
C TYR A 139 -5.97 12.48 4.75
N GLU A 140 -7.04 12.04 4.09
CA GLU A 140 -8.27 12.78 3.93
C GLU A 140 -9.31 12.40 4.99
N TRP A 141 -10.13 13.38 5.37
CA TRP A 141 -11.16 13.22 6.41
C TRP A 141 -12.16 12.09 6.10
N ASN A 142 -12.42 11.83 4.82
CA ASN A 142 -13.38 10.84 4.32
C ASN A 142 -12.78 9.54 3.77
N ASP A 143 -11.47 9.32 3.95
CA ASP A 143 -10.85 8.04 3.61
C ASP A 143 -11.54 6.89 4.38
N ILE A 144 -11.77 7.10 5.68
CA ILE A 144 -12.36 6.12 6.62
C ILE A 144 -13.69 6.56 7.25
N GLN A 145 -14.17 7.77 6.98
CA GLN A 145 -15.48 8.29 7.43
C GLN A 145 -16.38 8.51 6.23
N TYR A 146 -17.71 8.58 6.44
CA TYR A 146 -18.67 8.79 5.36
C TYR A 146 -18.26 9.97 4.45
N PRO A 147 -18.15 9.78 3.12
CA PRO A 147 -18.64 8.65 2.31
C PRO A 147 -17.74 7.40 2.17
N TYR A 148 -16.66 7.26 2.93
CA TYR A 148 -15.79 6.07 3.03
C TYR A 148 -15.02 5.71 1.73
N LEU A 149 -14.09 6.57 1.29
CA LEU A 149 -13.36 6.35 0.03
C LEU A 149 -12.60 5.01 -0.01
N TYR A 150 -11.99 4.56 1.10
CA TYR A 150 -11.34 3.25 1.15
C TYR A 150 -12.32 2.11 0.86
N ARG A 151 -13.52 2.17 1.41
CA ARG A 151 -14.54 1.15 1.16
C ARG A 151 -14.97 1.14 -0.30
N GLN A 152 -15.28 2.31 -0.85
CA GLN A 152 -15.70 2.43 -2.26
C GLN A 152 -14.62 1.91 -3.21
N PHE A 153 -13.35 2.24 -2.94
CA PHE A 153 -12.22 1.78 -3.74
C PHE A 153 -12.03 0.26 -3.67
N ASN A 154 -12.07 -0.33 -2.48
CA ASN A 154 -11.93 -1.78 -2.31
C ASN A 154 -13.16 -2.56 -2.85
N ASP A 155 -14.34 -1.95 -2.86
CA ASP A 155 -15.56 -2.52 -3.43
C ASP A 155 -15.51 -2.70 -4.95
N LEU A 156 -14.55 -2.08 -5.66
CA LEU A 156 -14.30 -2.36 -7.07
C LEU A 156 -13.96 -3.84 -7.32
N LYS A 157 -13.41 -4.54 -6.32
CA LYS A 157 -13.15 -5.99 -6.37
C LYS A 157 -14.43 -6.82 -6.46
N LYS A 158 -15.59 -6.28 -6.06
CA LYS A 158 -16.89 -6.95 -6.25
C LYS A 158 -17.26 -7.04 -7.74
N LYS A 159 -16.84 -6.07 -8.56
CA LYS A 159 -17.03 -6.08 -10.01
C LYS A 159 -15.94 -6.90 -10.71
N ASN A 160 -14.69 -6.81 -10.25
CA ASN A 160 -13.57 -7.61 -10.76
C ASN A 160 -12.86 -8.36 -9.62
N PRO A 161 -13.22 -9.64 -9.34
CA PRO A 161 -12.60 -10.42 -8.27
C PRO A 161 -11.10 -10.69 -8.44
N HIS A 162 -10.54 -10.48 -9.64
CA HIS A 162 -9.10 -10.62 -9.91
C HIS A 162 -8.31 -9.34 -9.62
N LEU A 163 -9.00 -8.20 -9.44
CA LEU A 163 -8.36 -6.93 -9.11
C LEU A 163 -7.69 -7.00 -7.75
N LYS A 164 -6.50 -6.39 -7.66
CA LYS A 164 -5.80 -6.18 -6.38
C LYS A 164 -5.77 -4.71 -6.01
N THR A 165 -6.03 -4.40 -4.75
CA THR A 165 -6.01 -3.04 -4.22
C THR A 165 -4.90 -2.91 -3.19
N LEU A 166 -4.06 -1.89 -3.34
CA LEU A 166 -2.99 -1.55 -2.40
C LEU A 166 -3.24 -0.16 -1.83
N LEU A 167 -2.73 0.06 -0.61
CA LEU A 167 -2.68 1.39 -0.01
C LEU A 167 -1.24 1.90 -0.10
N ALA A 168 -1.02 3.04 -0.74
CA ALA A 168 0.27 3.70 -0.68
C ALA A 168 0.38 4.56 0.58
N VAL A 169 1.53 4.54 1.24
CA VAL A 169 1.87 5.45 2.34
C VAL A 169 3.05 6.33 1.94
N GLY A 170 2.90 7.65 2.13
CA GLY A 170 3.97 8.61 1.81
C GLY A 170 3.58 9.60 0.71
N GLY A 171 4.38 9.62 -0.35
CA GLY A 171 4.33 10.61 -1.44
C GLY A 171 5.08 11.91 -1.11
N TRP A 172 5.30 12.73 -2.14
CA TRP A 172 6.14 13.94 -2.06
C TRP A 172 5.80 14.88 -0.89
N THR A 173 4.51 15.19 -0.70
CA THR A 173 4.03 16.15 0.30
C THR A 173 4.15 15.63 1.74
N HIS A 174 4.18 14.32 1.96
CA HIS A 174 4.33 13.76 3.30
C HIS A 174 5.72 14.04 3.90
N GLY A 175 6.74 14.18 3.04
CA GLY A 175 8.12 14.45 3.43
C GLY A 175 8.80 13.26 4.12
N SER A 176 10.09 13.43 4.46
CA SER A 176 10.88 12.33 5.05
C SER A 176 10.78 12.21 6.57
N GLY A 177 10.44 13.28 7.29
CA GLY A 177 10.52 13.32 8.76
C GLY A 177 9.77 12.18 9.48
N PRO A 178 8.48 11.94 9.18
CA PRO A 178 7.72 10.83 9.77
C PRO A 178 8.34 9.46 9.48
N PHE A 179 8.84 9.24 8.26
CA PHE A 179 9.52 8.00 7.89
C PHE A 179 10.83 7.80 8.65
N THR A 180 11.69 8.82 8.69
CA THR A 180 12.97 8.77 9.42
C THR A 180 12.76 8.36 10.88
N GLN A 181 11.78 8.94 11.56
CA GLN A 181 11.50 8.59 12.95
C GLN A 181 10.92 7.18 13.12
N MET A 182 10.05 6.76 12.20
CA MET A 182 9.49 5.40 12.21
C MET A 182 10.56 4.33 11.96
N VAL A 183 11.50 4.56 11.04
CA VAL A 183 12.52 3.56 10.71
C VAL A 183 13.70 3.53 11.68
N ARG A 184 13.88 4.58 12.49
CA ARG A 184 15.03 4.76 13.39
C ARG A 184 15.29 3.55 14.29
N ASP A 185 14.25 3.05 14.96
CA ASP A 185 14.37 2.00 15.97
C ASP A 185 13.62 0.74 15.56
N GLN A 186 14.12 -0.42 16.01
CA GLN A 186 13.45 -1.71 15.80
C GLN A 186 12.03 -1.73 16.38
N SER A 187 11.83 -1.13 17.55
CA SER A 187 10.52 -1.02 18.19
C SER A 187 9.54 -0.21 17.35
N ASN A 188 9.98 0.90 16.76
CA ASN A 188 9.13 1.78 15.96
C ASN A 188 8.72 1.09 14.65
N ARG A 189 9.68 0.43 13.98
CA ARG A 189 9.39 -0.41 12.81
C ARG A 189 8.38 -1.51 13.12
N ARG A 190 8.51 -2.16 14.29
CA ARG A 190 7.55 -3.20 14.71
C ARG A 190 6.14 -2.64 14.92
N ILE A 191 6.01 -1.49 15.60
CA ILE A 191 4.72 -0.81 15.77
C ILE A 191 4.09 -0.51 14.40
N PHE A 192 4.88 0.04 13.47
CA PHE A 192 4.41 0.32 12.13
C PHE A 192 3.96 -0.94 11.37
N LEU A 193 4.77 -2.00 11.37
CA LEU A 193 4.47 -3.24 10.65
C LEU A 193 3.23 -3.95 11.22
N ASP A 194 3.14 -4.08 12.56
CA ASP A 194 2.01 -4.71 13.23
C ASP A 194 0.72 -3.93 12.95
N HIS A 195 0.77 -2.59 13.07
CA HIS A 195 -0.37 -1.75 12.76
C HIS A 195 -0.72 -1.75 11.27
N ALA A 196 0.26 -1.76 10.36
CA ALA A 196 0.00 -1.78 8.92
C ALA A 196 -0.77 -3.03 8.51
N VAL A 197 -0.37 -4.21 9.00
CA VAL A 197 -1.09 -5.46 8.75
C VAL A 197 -2.54 -5.38 9.23
N GLN A 198 -2.75 -4.87 10.46
CA GLN A 198 -4.09 -4.71 11.02
C GLN A 198 -4.92 -3.70 10.21
N TYR A 199 -4.36 -2.55 9.89
CA TYR A 199 -5.03 -1.45 9.19
C TYR A 199 -5.47 -1.86 7.78
N LEU A 200 -4.59 -2.53 7.03
CA LEU A 200 -4.92 -3.02 5.68
C LEU A 200 -6.05 -4.06 5.71
N ARG A 201 -6.05 -4.98 6.67
CA ARG A 201 -7.12 -5.97 6.85
C ARG A 201 -8.44 -5.30 7.19
N THR A 202 -8.43 -4.37 8.15
CA THR A 202 -9.62 -3.61 8.59
C THR A 202 -10.26 -2.86 7.43
N HIS A 203 -9.46 -2.32 6.50
CA HIS A 203 -9.96 -1.54 5.37
C HIS A 203 -10.05 -2.31 4.04
N GLY A 204 -9.76 -3.61 4.04
CA GLY A 204 -9.96 -4.51 2.89
C GLY A 204 -8.91 -4.42 1.78
N PHE A 205 -7.72 -3.88 2.06
CA PHE A 205 -6.61 -3.81 1.11
C PHE A 205 -5.84 -5.14 1.02
N ASP A 206 -5.36 -5.47 -0.18
CA ASP A 206 -4.57 -6.68 -0.45
C ASP A 206 -3.06 -6.48 -0.23
N GLY A 207 -2.63 -5.24 -0.05
CA GLY A 207 -1.21 -4.90 0.05
C GLY A 207 -0.90 -3.47 0.45
N LEU A 208 0.37 -3.24 0.76
CA LEU A 208 0.94 -1.93 1.04
C LEU A 208 1.89 -1.55 -0.10
N ASP A 209 1.90 -0.27 -0.44
CA ASP A 209 2.91 0.37 -1.29
C ASP A 209 3.67 1.41 -0.43
N LEU A 210 4.99 1.28 -0.34
CA LEU A 210 5.83 2.18 0.46
C LEU A 210 6.45 3.23 -0.46
N ASP A 211 5.93 4.45 -0.39
CA ASP A 211 6.35 5.57 -1.24
C ASP A 211 7.06 6.65 -0.42
N TRP A 212 8.18 6.26 0.20
CA TRP A 212 9.08 7.21 0.88
C TRP A 212 10.00 7.87 -0.15
N GLU A 213 9.82 9.17 -0.32
CA GLU A 213 10.62 10.01 -1.21
C GLU A 213 11.50 11.00 -0.44
N TYR A 214 12.76 10.71 -0.11
CA TYR A 214 13.45 9.44 -0.30
C TYR A 214 14.32 9.14 0.94
N PRO A 215 14.58 7.87 1.28
CA PRO A 215 15.58 7.54 2.29
C PRO A 215 16.95 8.12 1.89
N ALA A 216 17.66 8.70 2.86
CA ALA A 216 18.91 9.44 2.68
C ALA A 216 18.80 10.71 1.79
N ASN A 217 17.59 11.26 1.59
CA ASN A 217 17.37 12.53 0.89
C ASN A 217 16.17 13.30 1.48
N ARG A 218 15.97 14.56 1.05
CA ARG A 218 14.85 15.42 1.47
C ARG A 218 14.71 15.54 2.99
N GLY A 219 15.84 15.68 3.68
CA GLY A 219 15.91 15.77 5.15
C GLY A 219 16.02 14.42 5.87
N SER A 220 16.03 13.29 5.15
CA SER A 220 16.37 11.98 5.71
C SER A 220 17.89 11.80 5.79
N PRO A 221 18.44 11.36 6.93
CA PRO A 221 19.88 11.17 7.11
C PRO A 221 20.42 9.92 6.37
N PRO A 222 21.74 9.83 6.10
CA PRO A 222 22.32 8.74 5.30
C PRO A 222 22.04 7.32 5.81
N GLU A 223 21.98 7.11 7.12
CA GLU A 223 21.68 5.83 7.77
C GLU A 223 20.30 5.27 7.41
N ASP A 224 19.39 6.12 6.93
CA ASP A 224 18.05 5.68 6.53
C ASP A 224 18.05 4.78 5.29
N LYS A 225 19.16 4.73 4.54
CA LYS A 225 19.37 3.71 3.52
C LYS A 225 19.33 2.29 4.11
N ASP A 226 19.99 2.10 5.25
CA ASP A 226 20.04 0.83 5.95
C ASP A 226 18.77 0.62 6.78
N ASN A 227 18.27 1.67 7.46
CA ASN A 227 17.02 1.57 8.22
C ASN A 227 15.81 1.23 7.34
N PHE A 228 15.73 1.79 6.13
CA PHE A 228 14.73 1.39 5.16
C PHE A 228 14.90 -0.09 4.77
N SER A 229 16.13 -0.55 4.55
CA SER A 229 16.38 -1.96 4.28
C SER A 229 15.94 -2.88 5.44
N TYR A 230 16.11 -2.45 6.69
CA TYR A 230 15.62 -3.15 7.88
C TYR A 230 14.10 -3.14 8.03
N LEU A 231 13.42 -2.13 7.49
CA LEU A 231 11.96 -2.09 7.42
C LEU A 231 11.43 -3.12 6.41
N ILE A 232 12.06 -3.24 5.24
CA ILE A 232 11.60 -4.14 4.16
C ILE A 232 11.88 -5.61 4.47
N LYS A 233 13.01 -5.90 5.12
CA LYS A 233 13.32 -7.24 5.62
C LYS A 233 12.47 -7.48 6.86
N VAL A 234 11.26 -8.02 6.66
CA VAL A 234 10.32 -8.45 7.71
C VAL A 234 11.11 -9.01 8.91
N GLN A 235 10.98 -8.34 10.06
CA GLN A 235 11.68 -8.71 11.29
C GLN A 235 10.91 -9.75 12.11
#